data_AF-A0A1F3KNP7-F1
#
_entry.id   AF-A0A1F3KNP7-F1
#
_cell.length_a   1.000
_cell.length_b   1.000
_cell.length_c   1.000
_cell.angle_alpha   90.00
_cell.angle_beta   90.00
_cell.angle_gamma   90.00
#
_symmetry.space_group_name_H-M   'P 1'
#
loop_
_entity.id
_entity.type
_entity.pdbx_description
1 polymer ?
#
loop_
_entity_poly.entity_id
_entity_poly.type
_entity_poly.pdbx_seq_one_letter_code
_entity_poly.pdbx_strand_id
1 'polypeptide(L)' 'MYRQVLIPDNSRLVLHLPANMIGKKVEVLAFPIEEEIIKTKSAKKTSRDKEIEEFYRSIIIDTSNFKFNRDEANER' A
#
# COMPACT_ATOMS: atom_id res chain seq x y z
N MET A 1 20.07 -9.18 -12.68
CA MET A 1 19.60 -10.00 -11.54
C MET A 1 18.10 -9.80 -11.40
N TYR A 2 17.29 -10.86 -11.41
CA TYR A 2 15.83 -10.80 -11.23
C TYR A 2 15.50 -11.42 -9.87
N ARG A 3 14.83 -10.68 -8.98
CA ARG A 3 14.39 -11.16 -7.66
C ARG A 3 12.91 -10.81 -7.49
N GLN A 4 12.10 -11.80 -7.14
CA GLN A 4 10.68 -11.63 -6.83
C GLN A 4 10.42 -12.12 -5.41
N VAL A 5 9.79 -11.29 -4.59
CA VAL A 5 9.32 -11.65 -3.24
C VAL A 5 7.80 -11.67 -3.29
N LEU A 6 7.21 -12.81 -2.98
CA LEU A 6 5.77 -13.01 -2.99
C LEU A 6 5.37 -13.93 -1.85
N ILE A 7 4.11 -13.84 -1.43
CA ILE A 7 3.49 -14.78 -0.51
C ILE A 7 2.60 -15.69 -1.36
N PRO A 8 2.83 -17.00 -1.41
CA PRO A 8 2.00 -17.90 -2.20
C PRO A 8 0.65 -18.12 -1.50
N ASP A 9 -0.45 -17.86 -2.22
CA ASP A 9 -1.81 -18.07 -1.69
C ASP A 9 -2.26 -19.53 -1.75
N ASN A 10 -1.52 -20.38 -2.45
CA ASN A 10 -1.82 -21.80 -2.66
C ASN A 10 -0.54 -22.65 -2.66
N SER A 11 -0.71 -23.97 -2.56
CA SER A 11 0.39 -24.94 -2.65
C SER A 11 1.08 -24.98 -4.01
N ARG A 12 0.50 -24.34 -5.03
CA ARG A 12 1.07 -24.22 -6.37
C ARG A 12 1.34 -22.75 -6.69
N LEU A 13 2.53 -22.48 -7.20
CA LEU A 13 2.97 -21.16 -7.64
C LEU A 13 3.45 -21.25 -9.09
N VAL A 14 2.93 -20.38 -9.96
CA VAL A 14 3.39 -20.24 -11.34
C VAL A 14 4.22 -18.97 -11.44
N LEU A 15 5.49 -19.10 -11.84
CA LEU A 15 6.42 -17.98 -12.02
C LEU A 15 6.50 -17.61 -13.50
N HIS A 16 6.19 -16.35 -13.82
CA HIS A 16 6.39 -15.82 -15.17
C HIS A 16 7.81 -15.27 -15.30
N LEU A 17 8.67 -16.01 -16.00
CA LEU A 17 10.05 -15.59 -16.22
C LEU A 17 10.13 -14.51 -17.32
N PRO A 18 11.04 -13.53 -17.20
CA PRO A 18 11.25 -12.56 -18.26
C PRO A 18 11.88 -13.22 -19.49
N ALA A 19 11.59 -12.66 -20.68
CA ALA A 19 12.01 -13.23 -21.97
C ALA A 19 13.52 -13.49 -22.08
N ASN A 20 14.33 -12.66 -21.41
CA ASN A 20 15.79 -12.78 -21.39
C ASN A 20 16.34 -13.97 -20.59
N MET A 21 15.48 -14.73 -19.90
CA MET A 21 15.82 -15.95 -19.16
C MET A 21 15.38 -17.24 -19.85
N ILE A 22 14.68 -17.15 -20.98
CA ILE A 22 14.26 -18.32 -21.78
C ILE A 22 15.51 -19.05 -22.29
N GLY A 23 15.52 -20.38 -22.14
CA GLY A 23 16.62 -21.24 -22.61
C GLY A 23 17.88 -21.21 -21.72
N LYS A 24 17.84 -20.52 -20.58
CA LYS A 24 18.95 -20.47 -19.62
C LYS A 24 18.64 -21.33 -18.41
N LYS A 25 19.69 -21.92 -17.82
CA LYS A 25 19.57 -22.59 -16.52
C LYS A 25 19.27 -21.53 -15.45
N VAL A 26 18.18 -21.74 -14.72
CA VAL A 26 17.77 -20.87 -13.61
C VAL A 26 17.73 -21.68 -12.32
N GLU A 27 18.04 -21.04 -11.20
CA GLU A 27 17.94 -21.60 -9.86
C GLU A 27 16.85 -20.85 -9.09
N VAL A 28 16.02 -21.57 -8.36
CA VAL A 28 14.93 -21.01 -7.54
C VAL A 28 15.22 -21.32 -6.09
N LEU A 29 15.36 -20.28 -5.28
CA LEU A 29 15.61 -20.37 -3.85
C LEU A 29 14.39 -19.86 -3.08
N ALA A 30 13.91 -20.64 -2.12
CA ALA A 30 12.78 -20.30 -1.28
C ALA A 30 13.20 -20.37 0.19
N PHE A 31 13.01 -19.26 0.91
CA PHE A 31 13.28 -19.16 2.33
C PHE A 31 12.06 -18.55 3.02
N PRO A 32 11.69 -19.00 4.22
CA PRO A 32 10.74 -18.26 5.04
C PRO A 32 11.35 -16.90 5.38
N ILE A 33 10.61 -15.83 5.11
CA ILE A 33 11.00 -14.47 5.47
C ILE A 33 10.22 -14.13 6.74
N GLU A 34 10.92 -13.96 7.85
CA GLU A 34 10.35 -13.57 9.15
C GLU A 34 10.26 -12.06 9.33
N GLU A 35 10.59 -11.27 8.30
CA GLU A 35 10.50 -9.80 8.36
C GLU A 35 9.06 -9.38 8.69
N GLU A 36 8.93 -8.51 9.70
CA GLU A 36 7.68 -7.81 9.97
C GLU A 36 7.26 -7.10 8.69
N ILE A 37 6.26 -7.66 8.03
CA ILE A 37 5.60 -7.03 6.91
C ILE A 37 5.13 -5.69 7.46
N ILE A 38 5.85 -4.60 7.18
CA ILE A 38 5.28 -3.26 7.19
C ILE A 38 4.23 -3.36 6.11
N LYS A 39 3.04 -3.84 6.48
CA LYS A 39 1.85 -3.76 5.65
C LYS A 39 1.75 -2.28 5.39
N THR A 40 2.22 -1.81 4.24
CA THR A 40 1.61 -0.66 3.59
C THR A 40 0.18 -1.10 3.45
N LYS A 41 -0.60 -0.75 4.47
CA LYS A 41 -2.04 -0.97 4.51
C LYS A 41 -2.48 -0.40 3.17
N SER A 42 -2.87 -1.27 2.23
CA SER A 42 -3.95 -0.90 1.32
C SER A 42 -4.97 -0.28 2.27
N ALA A 43 -5.25 1.01 2.13
CA ALA A 43 -6.01 1.77 3.12
C ALA A 43 -7.45 1.25 3.18
N LYS A 44 -7.65 0.05 3.73
CA LYS A 44 -8.91 -0.37 4.31
C LYS A 44 -9.04 0.53 5.51
N LYS A 45 -9.92 1.54 5.39
CA LYS A 45 -10.41 2.33 6.52
C LYS A 45 -10.57 1.37 7.70
N THR A 46 -9.71 1.54 8.69
CA THR A 46 -9.78 0.79 9.92
C THR A 46 -11.10 1.14 10.60
N SER A 47 -11.63 0.28 11.47
CA SER A 47 -12.84 0.59 12.25
C SER A 47 -12.71 1.95 12.95
N ARG A 48 -11.49 2.29 13.38
CA ARG A 48 -11.14 3.58 13.96
C ARG A 48 -11.34 4.77 13.01
N ASP A 49 -11.01 4.62 11.72
CA ASP A 49 -11.23 5.69 10.73
C ASP A 49 -12.72 5.93 10.48
N LYS A 50 -13.55 4.88 10.57
CA LYS A 50 -15.01 4.99 10.49
C LYS A 50 -15.61 5.63 11.75
N GLU A 51 -15.14 5.24 12.93
CA GLU A 51 -15.56 5.82 14.21
C GLU A 51 -15.24 7.32 14.28
N ILE A 52 -14.05 7.71 13.82
CA ILE A 52 -13.63 9.11 13.70
C ILE A 52 -14.56 9.83 12.71
N GLU A 53 -14.77 9.28 11.52
CA GLU A 53 -15.66 9.89 10.51
C GLU A 53 -17.09 10.06 11.04
N GLU A 54 -17.65 9.08 11.75
CA GLU A 54 -18.97 9.17 12.39
C GLU A 54 -19.03 10.21 13.51
N PHE A 55 -18.00 10.29 14.36
CA PHE A 55 -17.92 11.27 15.42
C PHE A 55 -17.90 12.71 14.86
N TYR A 56 -17.09 12.95 13.83
CA TYR A 56 -16.94 14.28 13.25
C TYR A 56 -18.06 14.65 12.25
N ARG A 57 -18.91 13.72 11.81
CA ARG A 57 -20.03 13.98 10.86
C ARG A 57 -20.93 15.15 11.26
N SER A 58 -21.16 15.35 12.55
CA SER A 58 -22.03 16.43 13.06
C SER A 58 -21.38 17.82 13.06
N ILE A 59 -20.05 17.89 12.90
CA ILE A 59 -19.25 19.11 13.00
C ILE A 59 -18.42 19.41 11.73
N ILE A 60 -18.61 18.62 10.67
CA ILE A 60 -18.02 18.90 9.36
C ILE A 60 -18.74 20.09 8.74
N ILE A 61 -17.96 21.10 8.36
CA ILE A 61 -18.40 22.27 7.61
C ILE A 61 -18.04 22.02 6.14
N ASP A 62 -18.93 22.37 5.20
CA ASP A 62 -18.64 22.25 3.77
C ASP A 62 -17.59 23.28 3.35
N THR A 63 -16.39 22.79 3.04
CA THR A 63 -15.26 23.61 2.56
C THR A 63 -14.99 23.40 1.07
N SER A 64 -15.93 22.86 0.29
CA SER A 64 -15.69 22.48 -1.11
C SER A 64 -15.25 23.65 -2.00
N ASN A 65 -15.66 24.88 -1.65
CA ASN A 65 -15.28 26.11 -2.35
C ASN A 65 -14.21 26.93 -1.60
N PHE A 66 -13.67 26.41 -0.49
CA PHE A 66 -12.64 27.07 0.29
C PHE A 66 -11.28 26.45 0.00
N LYS A 67 -10.35 27.28 -0.47
CA LYS A 67 -8.95 26.89 -0.65
C LYS A 67 -8.12 27.67 0.34
N PHE A 68 -7.57 26.97 1.32
CA PHE A 68 -6.68 27.58 2.31
C PHE A 68 -5.47 28.23 1.60
N ASN A 69 -5.31 29.54 1.78
CA ASN A 69 -4.16 30.29 1.30
C ASN A 69 -3.20 30.53 2.48
N ARG A 70 -2.06 29.85 2.47
CA ARG A 70 -1.06 29.96 3.53
C ARG A 70 -0.40 31.34 3.57
N ASP A 71 -0.32 32.03 2.43
CA ASP A 71 0.33 33.32 2.33
C ASP A 71 -0.56 34.40 2.98
N GLU A 72 -1.87 34.36 2.74
CA GLU A 72 -2.88 35.21 3.41
C GLU A 72 -2.90 35.01 4.94
N ALA A 73 -2.70 33.78 5.42
CA ALA A 73 -2.67 33.48 6.85
C ALA A 73 -1.41 33.99 7.58
N ASN A 74 -0.35 34.34 6.84
CA ASN A 74 0.92 34.82 7.38
C ASN A 74 1.20 36.30 7.07
N GLU A 75 0.30 36.98 6.36
CA GLU A 75 0.34 38.43 6.20
C GLU A 75 -0.10 39.11 7.50
N ARG A 76 0.86 39.70 8.22
CA ARG A 76 0.68 40.56 9.39
C ARG A 76 1.34 41.91 9.16
#